data_AF-A0A951MMN6-F1
#
_entry.id   AF-A0A951MMN6-F1
#
_cell.length_a   1.000
_cell.length_b   1.000
_cell.length_c   1.000
_cell.angle_alpha   90.00
_cell.angle_beta   90.00
_cell.angle_gamma   90.00
#
_symmetry.space_group_name_H-M   'P 1'
#
loop_
_entity.id
_entity.type
_entity.pdbx_description
1 polymer ?
#
loop_
_entity_poly.entity_id
_entity_poly.type
_entity_poly.pdbx_seq_one_letter_code
_entity_poly.pdbx_strand_id
1 'polypeptide(L)' 'VLGIIGITPWETGTAVALGLVVAVAAPLGDLCESMIKRDLGIKDMGSVLPGHGGLLDRFDALLFALPAVYYLCRLLEIF' A
#
# COMPACT_ATOMS: atom_id res chain seq x y z
N VAL A 1 15.48 -0.52 -6.47
CA VAL A 1 16.45 -0.83 -7.55
C VAL A 1 16.70 0.36 -8.47
N LEU A 2 15.68 1.12 -8.89
CA LEU A 2 15.85 2.27 -9.80
C LEU A 2 16.54 3.53 -9.18
N GLY A 3 16.52 3.68 -7.85
CA GLY A 3 17.09 4.87 -7.17
C GLY A 3 18.61 5.00 -7.16
N ILE A 4 19.35 3.96 -7.54
CA ILE A 4 20.83 3.96 -7.52
C ILE A 4 21.41 4.69 -8.74
N ILE A 5 20.61 4.90 -9.79
CA ILE A 5 21.08 5.34 -11.11
C ILE A 5 20.96 6.87 -11.31
N GLY A 6 20.62 7.65 -10.27
CA GLY A 6 20.54 9.12 -10.34
C GLY A 6 19.39 9.69 -11.17
N ILE A 7 18.45 8.84 -11.62
CA ILE A 7 17.25 9.19 -12.38
C ILE A 7 16.01 9.03 -11.51
N THR A 8 15.99 9.69 -10.35
CA THR A 8 14.78 9.80 -9.51
C THR A 8 14.34 11.25 -9.37
N PRO A 9 13.03 11.53 -9.43
CA PRO A 9 12.51 12.87 -9.11
C PRO A 9 12.79 13.30 -7.67
N TRP A 10 13.08 12.33 -6.80
CA TRP A 10 13.23 12.48 -5.35
C TRP A 10 14.68 12.29 -4.92
N GLU A 11 15.09 13.01 -3.86
CA GLU A 11 16.35 12.80 -3.18
C GLU A 11 16.42 11.35 -2.64
N THR A 12 17.61 10.76 -2.61
CA THR A 12 17.80 9.37 -2.17
C THR A 12 17.24 9.11 -0.77
N GLY A 13 17.35 10.08 0.15
CA GLY A 13 16.79 9.98 1.49
C GLY A 13 15.26 9.86 1.51
N THR A 14 14.58 10.66 0.69
CA THR A 14 13.12 10.63 0.55
C THR A 14 12.65 9.32 -0.09
N ALA A 15 13.37 8.83 -1.10
CA ALA A 15 13.04 7.56 -1.76
C ALA A 15 13.16 6.36 -0.79
N VAL A 16 14.18 6.34 0.07
CA VAL A 16 14.35 5.30 1.09
C VAL A 16 13.23 5.38 2.14
N ALA A 17 12.91 6.59 2.62
CA ALA A 17 11.82 6.79 3.58
C ALA A 17 10.46 6.32 3.03
N LEU A 18 10.15 6.68 1.78
CA LEU A 18 8.94 6.22 1.09
C LEU A 18 8.89 4.71 0.97
N GLY A 19 10.00 4.08 0.56
CA GLY A 19 10.09 2.62 0.45
C GLY A 19 9.86 1.92 1.79
N LEU A 20 10.42 2.45 2.87
CA LEU A 20 10.25 1.92 4.24
C LEU A 20 8.80 2.01 4.71
N VAL A 21 8.15 3.16 4.51
CA VAL A 21 6.75 3.36 4.91
C VAL A 21 5.83 2.43 4.13
N VAL A 22 6.00 2.31 2.81
CA VAL A 22 5.20 1.40 1.99
C VAL A 22 5.43 -0.06 2.39
N ALA A 23 6.68 -0.45 2.68
CA ALA A 23 7.02 -1.81 3.09
C ALA A 23 6.34 -2.23 4.41
N VAL A 24 6.00 -1.28 5.29
CA VAL A 24 5.26 -1.56 6.53
C VAL A 24 3.74 -1.41 6.33
N ALA A 25 3.31 -0.36 5.62
CA ALA A 25 1.89 -0.05 5.43
C ALA A 25 1.17 -1.07 4.54
N ALA A 26 1.82 -1.59 3.49
CA ALA A 26 1.20 -2.54 2.57
C ALA A 26 0.87 -3.89 3.25
N PRO A 27 1.77 -4.54 4.00
CA PRO A 27 1.43 -5.75 4.76
C PRO A 27 0.36 -5.51 5.84
N LEU A 28 0.35 -4.33 6.48
CA LEU A 28 -0.70 -4.01 7.45
C LEU A 28 -2.09 -3.95 6.80
N GLY A 29 -2.19 -3.42 5.58
CA GLY A 29 -3.44 -3.41 4.82
C GLY A 29 -3.97 -4.81 4.50
N ASP A 30 -3.11 -5.70 4.01
CA ASP A 30 -3.43 -7.10 3.73
C ASP A 30 -3.88 -7.85 4.99
N LEU A 31 -3.20 -7.62 6.12
CA LEU A 31 -3.60 -8.19 7.41
C LEU A 31 -4.96 -7.66 7.89
N CYS A 32 -5.20 -6.35 7.80
CA CYS A 32 -6.50 -5.77 8.16
C CYS A 32 -7.63 -6.35 7.31
N GLU A 33 -7.42 -6.52 6.01
CA GLU A 33 -8.40 -7.15 5.14
C GLU A 33 -8.64 -8.62 5.54
N SER A 34 -7.58 -9.38 5.83
CA SER A 34 -7.70 -10.77 6.29
C SER A 34 -8.52 -10.90 7.59
N MET A 35 -8.41 -9.92 8.49
CA MET A 35 -9.21 -9.87 9.72
C MET A 35 -10.67 -9.57 9.42
N ILE A 36 -10.95 -8.58 8.57
CA ILE A 36 -12.31 -8.23 8.16
C ILE A 36 -13.00 -9.41 7.45
N LYS A 37 -12.27 -10.15 6.60
CA LYS A 37 -12.74 -11.40 5.97
C LYS A 37 -13.14 -12.46 7.00
N ARG A 38 -12.37 -12.60 8.09
CA ARG A 38 -12.68 -13.53 9.18
C ARG A 38 -13.90 -13.13 9.98
N ASP A 39 -14.04 -11.85 10.30
CA ASP A 39 -15.16 -11.35 11.10
C ASP A 39 -16.50 -11.46 10.36
N LEU A 40 -16.48 -11.28 9.03
CA LEU A 40 -17.68 -11.39 8.21
C LEU A 40 -17.97 -12.82 7.73
N GLY A 41 -17.08 -13.78 7.97
CA GLY A 41 -17.23 -15.18 7.56
C GLY A 41 -17.26 -15.38 6.04
N ILE A 42 -16.81 -14.38 5.27
CA ILE A 42 -16.82 -14.37 3.81
C ILE A 42 -15.38 -14.49 3.33
N LYS A 43 -15.12 -15.44 2.43
CA LYS A 43 -13.77 -15.73 1.95
C LYS A 43 -13.27 -14.70 0.93
N ASP A 44 -14.17 -14.19 0.08
CA ASP A 44 -13.86 -13.20 -0.96
C ASP A 44 -14.89 -12.06 -0.90
N MET A 45 -14.44 -10.82 -0.76
CA MET A 45 -15.31 -9.64 -0.60
C MET A 45 -15.92 -9.12 -1.90
N GLY A 46 -15.86 -9.88 -2.99
CA GLY A 46 -16.54 -9.51 -4.23
C GLY A 46 -16.20 -10.45 -5.38
N SER A 47 -17.23 -10.96 -6.06
CA SER A 47 -17.11 -11.76 -7.28
C SER A 47 -17.20 -10.91 -8.55
N VAL A 48 -16.70 -9.67 -8.52
CA VAL A 48 -16.89 -8.71 -9.63
C VAL A 48 -16.17 -9.17 -10.90
N LEU A 49 -15.06 -9.92 -10.78
CA LEU A 49 -14.40 -10.57 -11.91
C LEU A 49 -14.41 -12.10 -11.71
N PRO A 50 -15.12 -12.86 -12.57
CA PRO A 50 -15.14 -14.31 -12.47
C PRO A 50 -13.73 -14.86 -12.71
N GLY A 51 -13.14 -15.45 -11.66
CA GLY A 51 -11.82 -16.09 -11.70
C GLY A 51 -10.62 -15.25 -11.21
N HIS A 52 -10.80 -14.02 -10.73
CA HIS A 52 -9.69 -13.10 -10.37
C HIS A 52 -9.52 -12.77 -8.87
N GLY A 53 -10.22 -13.44 -7.97
CA GLY A 53 -10.21 -13.11 -6.52
C GLY A 53 -11.03 -11.86 -6.20
N GLY A 54 -11.00 -11.43 -4.93
CA GLY A 54 -11.72 -10.25 -4.48
C GLY A 54 -11.11 -8.96 -5.05
N LEU A 55 -11.95 -8.03 -5.52
CA LEU A 55 -11.50 -6.68 -5.88
C LEU A 55 -10.80 -6.00 -4.68
N LEU A 56 -11.28 -6.28 -3.47
CA LEU A 56 -10.73 -5.76 -2.22
C LEU A 56 -9.31 -6.27 -1.92
N ASP A 57 -8.95 -7.50 -2.30
CA ASP A 57 -7.58 -8.04 -2.16
C ASP A 57 -6.55 -7.31 -3.06
N ARG A 58 -7.01 -6.42 -3.94
CA ARG A 58 -6.13 -5.59 -4.79
C ARG A 58 -5.98 -4.17 -4.26
N PHE A 59 -6.92 -3.71 -3.43
CA PHE A 59 -6.98 -2.36 -2.91
C PHE A 59 -6.66 -2.27 -1.41
N ASP A 60 -6.66 -3.38 -0.70
CA ASP A 60 -6.29 -3.54 0.72
C ASP A 60 -4.93 -2.91 1.07
N ALA A 61 -3.86 -3.26 0.36
CA ALA A 61 -2.54 -2.68 0.56
C ALA A 61 -2.51 -1.21 0.13
N LEU A 62 -3.27 -0.83 -0.90
CA LEU A 62 -3.35 0.53 -1.41
C LEU A 62 -4.05 1.47 -0.40
N LEU A 63 -5.08 0.97 0.28
CA LEU A 63 -5.87 1.68 1.28
C LEU A 63 -5.02 2.16 2.46
N PHE A 64 -4.00 1.39 2.84
CA PHE A 64 -3.06 1.79 3.89
C PHE A 64 -1.82 2.50 3.33
N ALA A 65 -1.32 2.09 2.16
CA ALA A 65 -0.15 2.71 1.55
C ALA A 65 -0.39 4.16 1.10
N LEU A 66 -1.54 4.47 0.50
CA LEU A 66 -1.87 5.82 0.02
C LEU A 66 -1.86 6.89 1.13
N PRO A 67 -2.62 6.75 2.24
CA PRO A 67 -2.59 7.74 3.30
C PRO A 67 -1.21 7.78 3.99
N ALA A 68 -0.54 6.65 4.18
CA ALA A 68 0.79 6.61 4.78
C ALA A 68 1.83 7.39 3.95
N VAL A 69 1.83 7.21 2.63
CA VAL A 69 2.67 7.96 1.70
C VAL A 69 2.28 9.44 1.67
N TYR A 70 0.98 9.75 1.65
CA TYR A 70 0.51 11.13 1.65
C TYR A 70 1.00 11.92 2.87
N TYR A 71 0.84 11.35 4.08
CA TYR A 71 1.32 12.00 5.30
C TYR A 71 2.84 12.10 5.35
N LEU A 72 3.58 11.12 4.81
CA LEU A 72 5.03 11.19 4.71
C LEU A 72 5.47 12.32 3.77
N CYS A 73 4.85 12.44 2.60
CA CYS A 73 5.14 13.53 1.67
C CYS A 73 4.79 14.90 2.27
N ARG A 74 3.69 14.99 3.01
CA ARG A 74 3.29 16.21 3.72
C ARG A 74 4.30 16.59 4.81
N LEU A 75 4.81 15.61 5.56
CA LEU A 75 5.81 15.81 6.61
C LEU A 75 7.17 16.26 6.05
N LEU A 76 7.53 15.75 4.86
CA LEU A 76 8.78 16.09 4.17
C LEU A 76 8.66 17.34 3.29
N GLU A 77 7.54 18.08 3.40
CA GLU A 77 7.25 19.31 2.65
C GLU A 77 7.45 19.17 1.12
N ILE A 78 7.19 17.96 0.63
CA ILE A 78 7.29 17.62 -0.78
C ILE A 78 6.16 18.27 -1.61
N PHE A 79 5.05 18.60 -0.95
CA PHE A 79 3.88 19.32 -1.48
C PHE A 79 3.26 20.25 -0.43
#